data_AF-A0A820JY75-F1
#
_entry.id   AF-A0A820JY75-F1
#
_cell.length_a   1.000
_cell.length_b   1.000
_cell.length_c   1.000
_cell.angle_alpha   90.00
_cell.angle_beta   90.00
_cell.angle_gamma   90.00
#
_symmetry.space_group_name_H-M   'P 1'
#
loop_
_entity.id
_entity.type
_entity.pdbx_description
1 polymer ?
#
loop_
_entity_poly.entity_id
_entity_poly.type
_entity_poly.pdbx_seq_one_letter_code
_entity_poly.pdbx_strand_id
1 'polypeptide(L)'
;SFYYAYSIFGMELFGGAIDDLYRRYNQSNITVCGSYEQLGYWPNGFNDFYSSIVTLYNIMVVNQWYVFVNGFRAATNSIWSELYFILWYLFVTTIGLNVCLALSGDIHDAKKQRADQNEELIVSNMYDIYRSHINEPSSEEITRRLNQHPYINFRQPSSEGINIT
;
A
#
# COMPACT_ATOMS: atom_id res chain seq x y z
N SER A 1 -8.48 -12.60 15.07
CA SER A 1 -8.15 -12.83 16.49
C SER A 1 -7.89 -11.54 17.27
N PHE A 2 -7.05 -10.62 16.80
CA PHE A 2 -6.75 -9.37 17.54
C PHE A 2 -7.98 -8.47 17.74
N TYR A 3 -8.73 -8.18 16.66
CA TYR A 3 -9.95 -7.38 16.71
C TYR A 3 -10.94 -7.92 17.75
N TYR A 4 -11.18 -9.23 17.72
CA TYR A 4 -12.03 -9.94 18.69
C TYR A 4 -11.54 -9.76 20.13
N ALA A 5 -10.26 -10.03 20.40
CA ALA A 5 -9.71 -9.89 21.75
C ALA A 5 -9.82 -8.43 22.24
N TYR A 6 -9.55 -7.47 21.36
CA TYR A 6 -9.61 -6.05 21.66
C TYR A 6 -11.04 -5.58 21.98
N SER A 7 -12.04 -6.09 21.25
CA SER A 7 -13.46 -5.91 21.56
C SER A 7 -13.80 -6.42 22.96
N ILE A 8 -13.39 -7.64 23.31
CA ILE A 8 -13.65 -8.21 24.64
C ILE A 8 -12.99 -7.37 25.75
N PHE A 9 -11.74 -6.95 25.56
CA PHE A 9 -11.08 -6.05 26.51
C PHE A 9 -11.80 -4.71 26.65
N GLY A 10 -12.31 -4.14 25.55
CA GLY A 10 -13.08 -2.90 25.59
C GLY A 10 -14.40 -3.04 26.35
N MET A 11 -15.10 -4.18 26.22
CA MET A 11 -16.31 -4.47 27.00
C MET A 11 -16.03 -4.55 28.51
N GLU A 12 -14.92 -5.19 28.90
CA GLU A 12 -14.54 -5.28 30.32
C GLU A 12 -14.19 -3.90 30.91
N LEU A 13 -13.53 -3.04 30.12
CA LEU A 13 -13.07 -1.73 30.59
C LEU A 13 -14.17 -0.65 30.56
N PHE A 14 -15.07 -0.71 29.58
CA PHE A 14 -15.99 0.39 29.26
C PHE A 14 -17.46 -0.02 29.24
N GLY A 15 -17.79 -1.25 29.63
CA GLY A 15 -19.17 -1.73 29.74
C GLY A 15 -20.00 -0.81 30.64
N GLY A 16 -21.11 -0.28 30.12
CA GLY A 16 -22.02 0.63 30.82
C GLY A 16 -21.56 2.08 30.90
N ALA A 17 -20.33 2.41 30.47
CA ALA A 17 -19.79 3.77 30.63
C ALA A 17 -20.58 4.82 29.84
N ILE A 18 -21.01 4.50 28.62
CA ILE A 18 -21.80 5.41 27.77
C ILE A 18 -23.24 5.56 28.29
N ASP A 19 -23.83 4.52 28.87
CA ASP A 19 -25.17 4.59 29.46
C ASP A 19 -25.18 5.50 30.70
N ASP A 20 -24.13 5.42 31.52
CA ASP A 20 -23.92 6.33 32.64
C ASP A 20 -23.71 7.77 32.18
N LEU A 21 -22.98 7.98 31.09
CA LEU A 21 -22.80 9.29 30.46
C LEU A 21 -24.15 9.83 29.96
N TYR A 22 -24.96 8.99 29.30
CA TYR A 22 -26.29 9.35 28.81
C TYR A 22 -27.21 9.81 29.94
N ARG A 23 -27.21 9.09 31.07
CA ARG A 23 -27.98 9.47 32.25
C ARG A 23 -27.56 10.82 32.83
N ARG A 24 -26.25 11.11 32.88
CA ARG A 24 -25.73 12.42 33.34
C ARG A 24 -26.06 13.55 32.38
N TYR A 25 -25.98 13.28 31.08
CA TYR A 25 -26.32 14.25 30.03
C TYR A 25 -27.79 14.66 30.10
N ASN A 26 -28.73 13.71 30.23
CA ASN A 26 -30.17 14.03 30.36
C ASN A 26 -30.51 14.88 31.60
N GLN A 27 -29.65 14.92 32.62
CA GLN A 27 -29.81 15.77 33.80
C GLN A 27 -29.21 17.16 33.61
N SER A 28 -28.42 17.37 32.55
CA SER A 28 -27.61 18.56 32.31
C SER A 28 -28.14 19.34 31.09
N ASN A 29 -28.55 20.59 31.26
CA ASN A 29 -28.98 21.44 30.13
C ASN A 29 -27.81 22.07 29.33
N ILE A 30 -26.61 21.49 29.42
CA ILE A 30 -25.40 22.03 28.81
C ILE A 30 -24.95 21.08 27.70
N THR A 31 -25.00 21.56 26.46
CA THR A 31 -24.59 20.81 25.27
C THR A 31 -23.42 21.53 24.60
N VAL A 32 -22.28 20.85 24.49
CA VAL A 32 -21.12 21.39 23.76
C VAL A 32 -21.24 20.99 22.29
N CYS A 33 -21.05 21.94 21.38
CA CYS A 33 -21.07 21.64 19.95
C CYS A 33 -19.94 20.68 19.54
N GLY A 34 -20.27 19.64 18.77
CA GLY A 34 -19.33 18.61 18.33
C GLY A 34 -19.01 17.54 19.37
N SER A 35 -19.77 17.47 20.48
CA SER A 35 -19.57 16.45 21.50
C SER A 35 -20.23 15.11 21.12
N TYR A 36 -19.79 14.04 21.78
CA TYR A 36 -20.31 12.68 21.57
C TYR A 36 -21.83 12.61 21.80
N GLU A 37 -22.29 13.32 22.84
CA GLU A 37 -23.68 13.37 23.28
C GLU A 37 -24.57 14.11 22.29
N GLN A 38 -24.08 15.24 21.76
CA GLN A 38 -24.81 16.04 20.78
C GLN A 38 -24.95 15.32 19.44
N LEU A 39 -23.91 14.59 19.03
CA LEU A 39 -23.90 13.84 17.77
C LEU A 39 -24.72 12.54 17.83
N GLY A 40 -25.27 12.21 19.00
CA GLY A 40 -26.17 11.07 19.15
C GLY A 40 -25.48 9.71 19.03
N TYR A 41 -24.19 9.62 19.32
CA TYR A 41 -23.41 8.38 19.20
C TYR A 41 -23.67 7.35 20.30
N TRP A 42 -24.72 7.51 21.10
CA TRP A 42 -25.11 6.61 22.19
C TRP A 42 -25.03 5.10 21.89
N PRO A 43 -25.43 4.60 20.70
CA PRO A 43 -25.33 3.17 20.39
C PRO A 43 -23.89 2.66 20.22
N ASN A 44 -22.91 3.55 20.01
CA ASN A 44 -21.51 3.20 19.79
C ASN A 44 -20.77 3.01 21.13
N GLY A 45 -21.22 2.03 21.91
CA GLY A 45 -20.64 1.69 23.20
C GLY A 45 -19.73 0.47 23.16
N PHE A 46 -19.48 -0.05 24.36
CA PHE A 46 -18.89 -1.36 24.62
C PHE A 46 -19.81 -2.20 25.53
N ASN A 47 -21.12 -1.96 25.47
CA ASN A 47 -22.12 -2.64 26.30
C ASN A 47 -22.37 -4.07 25.82
N ASP A 48 -22.20 -4.30 24.52
CA ASP A 48 -22.39 -5.59 23.87
C ASP A 48 -21.30 -5.80 22.82
N PHE A 49 -21.11 -7.06 22.44
CA PHE A 49 -20.05 -7.44 21.51
C PHE A 49 -20.24 -6.79 20.14
N TYR A 50 -21.47 -6.67 19.66
CA TYR A 50 -21.72 -6.07 18.36
C TYR A 50 -21.47 -4.55 18.37
N SER A 51 -21.95 -3.81 19.37
CA SER A 51 -21.60 -2.38 19.49
C SER A 51 -20.10 -2.18 19.67
N SER A 52 -19.40 -3.03 20.43
CA SER A 52 -17.94 -2.93 20.57
C SER A 52 -17.21 -3.06 19.23
N ILE A 53 -17.68 -3.93 18.33
CA ILE A 53 -17.15 -4.04 16.98
C ILE A 53 -17.43 -2.77 16.19
N VAL A 54 -18.68 -2.30 16.18
CA VAL A 54 -19.07 -1.10 15.42
C VAL A 54 -18.28 0.12 15.91
N THR A 55 -18.12 0.28 17.22
CA THR A 55 -17.34 1.35 17.84
C THR A 55 -15.88 1.29 17.42
N LEU A 56 -15.23 0.12 17.50
CA LEU A 56 -13.85 -0.03 17.06
C LEU A 56 -13.68 0.21 15.55
N TYR A 57 -14.67 -0.15 14.73
CA TYR A 57 -14.69 0.16 13.31
C TYR A 57 -14.78 1.67 13.06
N ASN A 58 -15.69 2.37 13.74
CA ASN A 58 -15.83 3.82 13.61
C ASN A 58 -14.52 4.56 13.97
N ILE A 59 -13.82 4.08 15.00
CA ILE A 59 -12.52 4.63 15.41
C ILE A 59 -11.42 4.24 14.40
N MET A 60 -11.46 3.03 13.86
CA MET A 60 -10.50 2.53 12.85
C MET A 60 -10.50 3.38 11.58
N VAL A 61 -11.65 3.90 11.16
CA VAL A 61 -11.77 4.78 9.97
C VAL A 61 -11.14 6.16 10.21
N VAL A 62 -10.78 6.49 11.47
CA VAL A 62 -10.15 7.77 11.88
C VAL A 62 -11.04 8.99 11.63
N ASN A 63 -12.26 8.82 11.10
CA ASN A 63 -13.19 9.92 10.93
C ASN A 63 -13.86 10.27 12.26
N GLN A 64 -13.71 11.52 12.72
CA GLN A 64 -14.24 12.00 14.01
C GLN A 64 -13.80 11.17 15.24
N TRP A 65 -12.68 10.44 15.15
CA TRP A 65 -12.20 9.55 16.22
C TRP A 65 -11.99 10.28 17.56
N TYR A 66 -11.57 11.55 17.53
CA TYR A 66 -11.39 12.38 18.73
C TYR A 66 -12.70 12.57 19.51
N VAL A 67 -13.85 12.57 18.84
CA VAL A 67 -15.17 12.66 19.50
C VAL A 67 -15.42 11.42 20.35
N PHE A 68 -15.07 10.24 19.83
CA PHE A 68 -15.16 8.98 20.58
C PHE A 68 -14.21 9.00 21.78
N VAL A 69 -12.93 9.35 21.58
CA VAL A 69 -11.95 9.40 22.67
C VAL A 69 -12.38 10.36 23.77
N ASN A 70 -12.83 11.57 23.41
CA ASN A 70 -13.32 12.55 24.37
C ASN A 70 -14.60 12.09 25.08
N GLY A 71 -15.51 11.43 24.36
CA GLY A 71 -16.73 10.85 24.93
C GLY A 71 -16.43 9.78 25.97
N PHE A 72 -15.54 8.83 25.66
CA PHE A 72 -15.14 7.77 26.61
C PHE A 72 -14.30 8.31 27.77
N ARG A 73 -13.47 9.34 27.55
CA ARG A 73 -12.76 10.05 28.61
C ARG A 73 -13.73 10.72 29.58
N ALA A 74 -14.77 11.38 29.09
CA ALA A 74 -15.82 11.98 29.91
C ALA A 74 -16.72 10.93 30.58
N ALA A 75 -16.95 9.79 29.93
CA ALA A 75 -17.71 8.68 30.48
C ALA A 75 -17.01 8.05 31.70
N THR A 76 -15.69 7.80 31.56
CA THR A 76 -14.85 7.12 32.56
C THR A 76 -14.15 8.05 33.56
N ASN A 77 -14.15 9.37 33.30
CA ASN A 77 -13.39 10.38 34.06
C ASN A 77 -11.89 10.07 34.19
N SER A 78 -11.30 9.42 33.18
CA SER A 78 -9.93 8.91 33.26
C SER A 78 -9.14 9.10 31.98
N ILE A 79 -7.90 9.57 32.12
CA ILE A 79 -6.92 9.69 31.02
C ILE A 79 -6.47 8.31 30.49
N TRP A 80 -6.58 7.26 31.31
CA TRP A 80 -6.19 5.90 30.92
C TRP A 80 -7.07 5.34 29.80
N SER A 81 -8.31 5.83 29.66
CA SER A 81 -9.19 5.48 28.55
C SER A 81 -8.65 5.97 27.20
N GLU A 82 -7.99 7.13 27.16
CA GLU A 82 -7.37 7.66 25.94
C GLU A 82 -6.24 6.75 25.46
N LEU A 83 -5.44 6.21 26.39
CA LEU A 83 -4.33 5.33 26.07
C LEU A 83 -4.81 4.06 25.35
N TYR A 84 -5.96 3.50 25.75
CA TYR A 84 -6.58 2.38 25.03
C TYR A 84 -6.80 2.77 23.56
N PHE A 85 -7.51 3.85 23.27
CA PHE A 85 -7.81 4.25 21.89
C PHE A 85 -6.57 4.63 21.07
N ILE A 86 -5.53 5.21 21.70
CA ILE A 86 -4.26 5.50 21.03
C ILE A 86 -3.57 4.19 20.61
N LEU A 87 -3.55 3.17 21.47
CA LEU A 87 -2.98 1.87 21.12
C LEU A 87 -3.73 1.20 19.96
N TRP A 88 -5.07 1.30 19.95
CA TRP A 88 -5.89 0.85 18.82
C TRP A 88 -5.53 1.58 17.53
N TYR A 89 -5.44 2.90 17.60
CA TYR A 89 -5.10 3.76 16.46
C TYR A 89 -3.74 3.41 15.86
N LEU A 90 -2.72 3.23 16.70
CA LEU A 90 -1.37 2.84 16.23
C LEU A 90 -1.42 1.51 15.49
N PHE A 91 -2.12 0.51 16.05
CA PHE A 91 -2.25 -0.80 15.44
C PHE A 91 -2.93 -0.75 14.06
N VAL A 92 -4.09 -0.09 13.98
CA VAL A 92 -4.85 0.08 12.74
C VAL A 92 -4.03 0.83 11.70
N THR A 93 -3.36 1.90 12.12
CA THR A 93 -2.55 2.74 11.23
C THR A 93 -1.36 1.95 10.69
N THR A 94 -0.65 1.19 11.52
CA THR A 94 0.46 0.35 11.06
C THR A 94 0.00 -0.69 10.03
N ILE A 95 -1.11 -1.39 10.29
CA ILE A 95 -1.63 -2.37 9.32
C ILE A 95 -2.11 -1.68 8.04
N GLY A 96 -2.86 -0.58 8.17
CA GLY A 96 -3.37 0.18 7.04
C GLY A 96 -2.27 0.73 6.14
N LEU A 97 -1.21 1.29 6.75
CA LEU A 97 -0.04 1.77 6.02
C LEU A 97 0.70 0.63 5.33
N ASN A 98 0.92 -0.51 6.01
CA ASN A 98 1.59 -1.67 5.42
C ASN A 98 0.83 -2.19 4.19
N VAL A 99 -0.50 -2.30 4.27
CA VAL A 99 -1.35 -2.72 3.16
C VAL A 99 -1.33 -1.69 2.03
N CYS A 100 -1.46 -0.40 2.34
CA CYS A 100 -1.44 0.67 1.35
C CYS A 100 -0.11 0.72 0.59
N LEU A 101 1.02 0.58 1.30
CA LEU A 101 2.35 0.56 0.71
C LEU A 101 2.55 -0.68 -0.17
N ALA A 102 2.14 -1.87 0.30
CA ALA A 102 2.22 -3.09 -0.49
C ALA A 102 1.44 -2.96 -1.80
N LEU A 103 0.18 -2.51 -1.72
CA LEU A 103 -0.66 -2.31 -2.91
C LEU A 103 -0.12 -1.23 -3.84
N SER A 104 0.43 -0.14 -3.29
CA SER A 104 1.07 0.90 -4.09
C SER A 104 2.28 0.35 -4.84
N GLY A 105 3.06 -0.50 -4.19
CA GLY A 105 4.17 -1.25 -4.80
C GLY A 105 3.68 -2.16 -5.92
N ASP A 106 2.69 -3.02 -5.65
CA ASP A 106 2.13 -3.95 -6.64
C ASP A 106 1.59 -3.22 -7.88
N ILE A 107 0.91 -2.09 -7.70
CA ILE A 107 0.41 -1.27 -8.80
C ILE A 107 1.57 -0.64 -9.59
N HIS A 108 2.61 -0.17 -8.91
CA HIS A 108 3.78 0.40 -9.56
C HIS A 108 4.53 -0.65 -10.38
N ASP A 109 4.78 -1.81 -9.80
CA ASP A 109 5.45 -2.93 -10.46
C ASP A 109 4.64 -3.45 -11.64
N ALA A 110 3.32 -3.58 -11.50
CA ALA A 110 2.44 -3.96 -12.60
C ALA A 110 2.46 -2.93 -13.76
N LYS A 111 2.54 -1.63 -13.45
CA LYS A 111 2.69 -0.59 -14.48
C LYS A 111 4.04 -0.66 -15.17
N LYS A 112 5.12 -0.87 -14.40
CA LYS A 112 6.47 -1.00 -14.93
C LYS A 112 6.60 -2.22 -15.85
N GLN A 113 6.12 -3.38 -15.42
CA GLN A 113 6.13 -4.60 -16.23
C GLN A 113 5.39 -4.41 -17.57
N ARG A 114 4.23 -3.73 -17.55
CA ARG A 114 3.49 -3.41 -18.78
C ARG A 114 4.26 -2.47 -19.71
N ALA A 115 4.99 -1.50 -19.16
CA ALA A 115 5.82 -0.59 -19.94
C ALA A 115 6.99 -1.34 -20.60
N ASP A 116 7.73 -2.13 -19.81
CA ASP A 116 8.87 -2.93 -20.27
C ASP A 116 8.43 -3.93 -21.36
N GLN A 117 7.30 -4.63 -21.16
CA GLN A 117 6.71 -5.54 -22.15
C GLN A 117 6.31 -4.82 -23.45
N ASN A 118 5.73 -3.62 -23.36
CA ASN A 118 5.32 -2.87 -24.53
C ASN A 118 6.53 -2.37 -25.33
N GLU A 119 7.62 -1.98 -24.67
CA GLU A 119 8.88 -1.62 -25.31
C GLU A 119 9.51 -2.82 -26.05
N GLU A 120 9.57 -3.99 -25.40
CA GLU A 120 10.06 -5.21 -26.03
C GLU A 120 9.24 -5.59 -27.28
N LEU A 121 7.92 -5.44 -27.21
CA LEU A 121 7.01 -5.72 -28.31
C LEU A 121 7.18 -4.72 -29.48
N ILE A 122 7.38 -3.43 -29.18
CA ILE A 122 7.70 -2.41 -30.19
C ILE A 122 9.02 -2.75 -30.90
N VAL A 123 10.05 -3.09 -30.12
CA VAL A 123 11.38 -3.43 -30.64
C VAL A 123 11.33 -4.70 -31.51
N SER A 124 10.66 -5.76 -31.05
CA SER A 124 10.48 -7.00 -31.83
C SER A 124 9.75 -6.74 -33.15
N ASN A 125 8.60 -6.04 -33.10
CA ASN A 125 7.85 -5.70 -34.31
C ASN A 125 8.68 -4.86 -35.29
N MET A 126 9.49 -3.94 -34.77
CA MET A 126 10.38 -3.13 -35.60
C MET A 126 11.44 -3.99 -36.29
N TYR A 127 12.10 -4.90 -35.56
CA TYR A 127 13.07 -5.83 -36.13
C TYR A 127 12.49 -6.66 -37.27
N ASP A 128 11.26 -7.17 -37.12
CA ASP A 128 10.59 -7.94 -38.15
C ASP A 128 10.31 -7.12 -39.43
N ILE A 129 9.88 -5.86 -39.27
CA ILE A 129 9.67 -4.93 -40.40
C ILE A 129 11.00 -4.69 -41.14
N TYR A 130 12.09 -4.40 -40.43
CA TYR A 130 13.40 -4.17 -41.04
C TYR A 130 13.91 -5.40 -41.80
N ARG A 131 13.78 -6.59 -41.20
CA ARG A 131 14.24 -7.83 -41.82
C ARG A 131 13.51 -8.15 -43.13
N SER A 132 12.23 -7.77 -43.24
CA SER A 132 11.48 -7.95 -44.50
C SER A 132 11.95 -7.05 -45.64
N HIS A 133 12.63 -5.93 -45.35
CA HIS A 133 13.11 -4.96 -46.34
C HIS A 133 14.63 -4.98 -46.56
N ILE A 134 15.40 -5.69 -45.72
CA ILE A 134 16.86 -5.77 -45.79
C ILE A 134 17.26 -7.16 -46.25
N ASN A 135 18.02 -7.23 -47.36
CA ASN A 135 18.69 -8.45 -47.79
C ASN A 135 20.09 -8.46 -47.15
N GLU A 136 20.34 -9.38 -46.21
CA GLU A 136 21.64 -9.45 -45.53
C GLU A 136 22.77 -9.75 -46.54
N PRO A 137 23.82 -8.91 -46.62
CA PRO A 137 24.94 -9.15 -47.52
C PRO A 137 25.70 -10.41 -47.09
N SER A 138 26.15 -11.22 -48.07
CA SER A 138 26.93 -12.42 -47.77
C SER A 138 28.24 -12.07 -47.06
N SER A 139 28.73 -12.97 -46.21
CA SER A 139 29.96 -12.75 -45.45
C SER A 139 31.13 -12.37 -46.36
N GLU A 140 31.22 -12.95 -47.55
CA GLU A 140 32.26 -12.66 -48.55
C GLU A 140 32.20 -11.22 -49.08
N GLU A 141 31.01 -10.67 -49.32
CA GLU A 141 30.85 -9.29 -49.79
C GLU A 141 31.23 -8.28 -48.70
N ILE A 142 30.94 -8.60 -47.43
CA ILE A 142 31.35 -7.80 -46.28
C ILE A 142 32.89 -7.78 -46.18
N THR A 143 33.55 -8.94 -46.25
CA THR A 143 35.02 -9.02 -46.20
C THR A 143 35.67 -8.31 -47.38
N ARG A 144 35.06 -8.41 -48.57
CA ARG A 144 35.53 -7.70 -49.78
C ARG A 144 35.46 -6.18 -49.60
N ARG A 145 34.35 -5.64 -49.09
CA ARG A 145 34.20 -4.19 -48.83
C ARG A 145 35.07 -3.70 -47.69
N LEU A 146 35.24 -4.51 -46.65
CA LEU A 146 36.11 -4.21 -45.50
C LEU A 146 37.58 -4.12 -45.91
N ASN A 147 38.07 -5.05 -46.74
CA ASN A 147 39.43 -5.01 -47.27
C ASN A 147 39.67 -3.88 -48.28
N GLN A 148 38.61 -3.31 -48.86
CA GLN A 148 38.71 -2.18 -49.78
C GLN A 148 38.69 -0.81 -49.07
N HIS A 149 38.51 -0.77 -47.75
CA HIS A 149 38.37 0.49 -47.02
C HIS A 149 39.74 1.11 -46.67
N PRO A 150 39.99 2.40 -46.95
CA PRO A 150 41.32 3.02 -46.81
C PRO A 150 41.93 3.04 -45.41
N TYR A 151 41.11 2.81 -44.38
CA TYR A 151 41.48 3.00 -42.97
C TYR A 151 41.42 1.73 -42.12
N ILE A 152 41.03 0.59 -42.71
CA ILE A 152 40.89 -0.68 -41.99
C ILE A 152 41.90 -1.67 -42.56
N ASN A 153 42.90 -2.03 -41.77
CA ASN A 153 43.97 -2.94 -42.19
C ASN A 153 43.87 -4.22 -41.36
N PHE A 154 43.24 -5.26 -41.92
CA PHE A 154 43.19 -6.57 -41.27
C PHE A 154 44.53 -7.28 -41.44
N ARG A 155 45.25 -7.49 -40.34
CA ARG A 155 46.45 -8.34 -40.35
C ARG A 155 45.99 -9.79 -40.54
N GLN A 156 46.14 -10.34 -41.75
CA GLN A 156 45.89 -11.76 -42.00
C GLN A 156 46.92 -12.61 -41.26
N PRO A 157 46.54 -13.75 -40.64
CA PRO A 157 47.50 -14.69 -40.11
C PRO A 157 48.33 -15.26 -41.27
N SER A 158 49.65 -15.20 -41.15
CA SER A 158 50.62 -15.69 -42.13
C SER A 158 50.41 -17.19 -42.36
N SER A 159 50.01 -17.54 -43.58
CA SER A 159 50.21 -18.88 -44.14
C SER A 159 51.70 -19.06 -44.46
N GLU A 160 52.54 -19.15 -43.43
CA GLU A 160 53.89 -19.72 -43.56
C GLU A 160 53.78 -21.23 -43.40
N GLY A 161 54.29 -21.94 -44.41
CA GLY A 161 54.06 -23.36 -44.63
C GLY A 161 54.59 -24.26 -43.51
N ILE A 162 53.82 -25.30 -43.23
CA ILE A 162 54.34 -26.53 -42.62
C ILE A 162 54.58 -27.49 -43.79
N ASN A 163 55.76 -27.39 -44.41
CA ASN A 163 56.31 -28.50 -45.19
C ASN A 163 56.73 -29.59 -44.21
N ILE A 164 55.98 -30.69 -44.21
CA ILE A 164 56.30 -31.91 -43.48
C ILE A 164 57.23 -32.76 -44.35
N THR A 165 58.50 -32.82 -43.96
CA THR A 165 59.44 -33.91 -44.25
C THR A 165 59.99 -34.40 -42.93
#